data_AF-A0AAV6AA53-F1
#
_entry.id   AF-A0AAV6AA53-F1
#
_cell.length_a   1.000
_cell.length_b   1.000
_cell.length_c   1.000
_cell.angle_alpha   90.00
_cell.angle_beta   90.00
_cell.angle_gamma   90.00
#
_symmetry.space_group_name_H-M   'P 1'
#
loop_
_entity.id
_entity.type
_entity.pdbx_description
1 polymer ?
#
loop_
_entity_poly.entity_id
_entity_poly.type
_entity_poly.pdbx_seq_one_letter_code
_entity_poly.pdbx_strand_id
1 'polypeptide(L)'
;MRRILTVTLMTVLAAPGLAWAADATGGGDMAKAFAVLAAGLGFGLAAGLCGLGQGRAAGSAVDAMARQPGAIARIQTAMLLGLAFIESLTLFVFVIAVILLFVKS
;
A
#
# COMPACT_ATOMS: atom_id res chain seq x y z
N MET A 1 32.60 -22.31 -8.41
CA MET A 1 33.41 -21.13 -8.02
C MET A 1 32.65 -19.81 -8.19
N ARG A 2 32.07 -19.47 -9.36
CA ARG A 2 31.26 -18.24 -9.56
C ARG A 2 30.06 -18.06 -8.60
N ARG A 3 29.36 -19.15 -8.24
CA ARG A 3 28.23 -19.13 -7.30
C ARG A 3 28.64 -18.94 -5.84
N ILE A 4 29.81 -19.47 -5.46
CA ILE A 4 30.36 -19.30 -4.11
C ILE A 4 30.90 -17.87 -3.95
N LEU A 5 31.58 -17.34 -4.99
CA LEU A 5 32.08 -15.97 -5.00
C LEU A 5 30.95 -14.92 -4.92
N THR A 6 29.81 -15.16 -5.55
CA THR A 6 28.64 -14.26 -5.49
C THR A 6 27.93 -14.31 -4.14
N VAL A 7 27.87 -15.47 -3.49
CA VAL A 7 27.29 -15.60 -2.14
C VAL A 7 28.20 -14.97 -1.09
N THR A 8 29.52 -15.17 -1.18
CA THR A 8 30.48 -14.55 -0.23
C THR A 8 30.61 -13.04 -0.44
N LEU A 9 30.50 -12.54 -1.68
CA LEU A 9 30.50 -11.10 -1.94
C LEU A 9 29.23 -10.42 -1.41
N MET A 10 28.08 -11.08 -1.50
CA MET A 10 26.80 -10.61 -0.94
C MET A 10 26.85 -10.55 0.60
N THR A 11 27.48 -11.52 1.27
CA THR A 11 27.59 -11.50 2.73
C THR A 11 28.59 -10.46 3.24
N VAL A 12 29.69 -10.22 2.52
CA VAL A 12 30.69 -9.20 2.90
C VAL A 12 30.20 -7.78 2.66
N LEU A 13 29.37 -7.53 1.62
CA LEU A 13 28.72 -6.22 1.44
C LEU A 13 27.59 -5.94 2.44
N ALA A 14 26.99 -6.98 3.03
CA ALA A 14 25.95 -6.85 4.05
C ALA A 14 26.52 -6.60 5.47
N ALA A 15 27.76 -7.03 5.73
CA ALA A 15 28.40 -6.94 7.04
C ALA A 15 28.65 -5.50 7.57
N PRO A 16 28.97 -4.48 6.75
CA PRO A 16 29.18 -3.11 7.24
C PRO A 16 27.92 -2.49 7.85
N GLY A 17 26.73 -2.90 7.40
CA GLY A 17 25.45 -2.42 7.93
C GLY A 17 25.18 -2.87 9.37
N LEU A 18 25.80 -3.97 9.82
CA LEU A 18 25.64 -4.50 11.17
C LEU A 18 26.60 -3.84 12.18
N ALA A 19 27.76 -3.37 11.72
CA ALA A 19 28.76 -2.72 12.58
C ALA A 19 28.41 -1.26 12.93
N TRP A 20 27.57 -0.60 12.12
CA TRP A 20 27.11 0.78 12.34
C TRP A 20 25.74 0.87 13.05
N ALA A 21 25.22 -0.24 13.56
CA ALA A 21 23.94 -0.27 14.28
C ALA A 21 24.10 -0.35 15.82
N ALA A 22 25.32 -0.45 16.32
CA ALA A 22 25.59 -0.66 17.75
C ALA A 22 25.49 0.61 18.61
N ASP A 23 25.37 1.81 18.03
CA ASP A 23 25.39 3.09 18.78
C ASP A 23 24.04 3.85 18.79
N ALA A 24 22.93 3.21 18.41
CA ALA A 24 21.62 3.86 18.41
C ALA A 24 20.55 3.03 19.15
N THR A 25 20.83 2.60 20.37
CA THR A 25 19.84 1.93 21.23
C THR A 25 19.03 2.94 22.07
N GLY A 26 18.27 3.79 21.36
CA GLY A 26 17.08 4.42 21.91
C GLY A 26 15.85 3.66 21.43
N GLY A 27 15.09 3.02 22.32
CA GLY A 27 13.90 2.23 21.96
C GLY A 27 12.83 2.95 21.12
N GLY A 28 12.90 4.28 21.02
CA GLY A 28 12.05 5.10 20.15
C GLY A 28 12.39 5.07 18.66
N ASP A 29 13.63 4.76 18.25
CA ASP A 29 14.01 4.79 16.82
C ASP A 29 13.56 3.55 16.05
N MET A 30 13.64 2.37 16.68
CA MET A 30 13.15 1.13 16.06
C MET A 30 11.63 1.14 15.89
N ALA A 31 10.88 1.67 16.87
CA ALA A 31 9.43 1.79 16.78
C ALA A 31 9.01 2.70 15.61
N LYS A 32 9.71 3.83 15.41
CA LYS A 32 9.49 4.72 14.26
C LYS A 32 9.82 4.07 12.93
N ALA A 33 10.92 3.31 12.85
CA ALA A 33 11.29 2.60 11.63
C ALA A 33 10.21 1.57 11.22
N PHE A 34 9.68 0.81 12.18
CA PHE A 34 8.57 -0.12 11.91
C PHE A 34 7.27 0.62 11.57
N ALA A 35 6.97 1.75 12.20
CA ALA A 35 5.78 2.56 11.89
C ALA A 35 5.81 3.08 10.43
N VAL A 36 6.96 3.57 9.96
CA VAL A 36 7.13 4.03 8.58
C VAL A 36 6.95 2.89 7.57
N LEU A 37 7.55 1.73 7.85
CA LEU A 37 7.41 0.54 7.00
C LEU A 37 5.95 0.05 6.96
N ALA A 38 5.30 -0.04 8.12
CA ALA A 38 3.91 -0.47 8.22
C ALA A 38 2.95 0.49 7.50
N ALA A 39 3.17 1.81 7.63
CA ALA A 39 2.38 2.83 6.95
C ALA A 39 2.54 2.74 5.42
N GLY A 40 3.78 2.69 4.92
CA GLY A 40 4.06 2.63 3.49
C GLY A 40 3.56 1.34 2.82
N LEU A 41 3.88 0.19 3.41
CA LEU A 41 3.45 -1.11 2.85
C LEU A 41 1.94 -1.32 2.99
N GLY A 42 1.37 -0.99 4.16
CA GLY A 42 -0.06 -1.14 4.41
C GLY A 42 -0.89 -0.29 3.46
N PHE A 43 -0.55 0.99 3.33
CA PHE A 43 -1.27 1.89 2.43
C PHE A 43 -1.06 1.53 0.96
N GLY A 44 0.18 1.21 0.55
CA GLY A 44 0.48 0.82 -0.83
C GLY A 44 -0.28 -0.43 -1.27
N LEU A 45 -0.38 -1.44 -0.40
CA LEU A 45 -1.17 -2.65 -0.68
C LEU A 45 -2.67 -2.34 -0.74
N ALA A 46 -3.20 -1.59 0.23
CA ALA A 46 -4.62 -1.24 0.26
C ALA A 46 -5.04 -0.44 -0.98
N ALA A 47 -4.27 0.61 -1.34
CA ALA A 47 -4.53 1.42 -2.51
C ALA A 47 -4.43 0.61 -3.82
N GLY A 48 -3.44 -0.27 -3.93
CA GLY A 48 -3.30 -1.15 -5.09
C GLY A 48 -4.48 -2.11 -5.28
N LEU A 49 -4.93 -2.76 -4.20
CA LEU A 49 -6.06 -3.69 -4.25
C LEU A 49 -7.39 -2.96 -4.51
N CYS A 50 -7.60 -1.79 -3.92
CA CYS A 50 -8.78 -0.97 -4.17
C CYS A 50 -8.81 -0.47 -5.61
N GLY A 51 -7.68 -0.01 -6.16
CA GLY A 51 -7.56 0.39 -7.56
C GLY A 51 -7.94 -0.73 -8.55
N LEU A 52 -7.56 -1.98 -8.26
CA LEU A 52 -7.99 -3.14 -9.05
C LEU A 52 -9.51 -3.35 -8.99
N GLY A 53 -10.12 -3.21 -7.80
CA GLY A 53 -11.57 -3.31 -7.62
C GLY A 53 -12.32 -2.19 -8.35
N GLN A 54 -11.86 -0.95 -8.21
CA GLN A 54 -12.43 0.22 -8.86
C GLN A 54 -12.36 0.12 -10.38
N GLY A 55 -11.23 -0.32 -10.94
CA GLY A 55 -11.06 -0.50 -12.38
C GLY A 55 -12.04 -1.52 -12.96
N ARG A 56 -12.28 -2.64 -12.26
CA ARG A 56 -13.27 -3.66 -12.67
C ARG A 56 -14.71 -3.15 -12.57
N ALA A 57 -15.04 -2.42 -11.51
CA ALA A 57 -16.36 -1.83 -11.33
C ALA A 57 -16.64 -0.77 -12.41
N ALA A 58 -15.69 0.12 -12.68
CA ALA A 58 -15.80 1.14 -13.72
C ALA A 58 -15.91 0.53 -15.12
N GLY A 59 -15.06 -0.45 -15.45
CA GLY A 59 -15.12 -1.14 -16.75
C GLY A 59 -16.46 -1.83 -16.98
N SER A 60 -16.96 -2.59 -15.99
CA SER A 60 -18.27 -3.25 -16.11
C SER A 60 -19.44 -2.27 -16.20
N ALA A 61 -19.35 -1.12 -15.52
CA ALA A 61 -20.35 -0.06 -15.66
C ALA A 61 -20.35 0.54 -17.07
N VAL A 62 -19.19 0.79 -17.67
CA VAL A 62 -19.09 1.31 -19.05
C VAL A 62 -19.70 0.32 -20.05
N ASP A 63 -19.39 -0.97 -19.94
CA ASP A 63 -19.99 -2.00 -20.79
C ASP A 63 -21.51 -2.07 -20.63
N ALA A 64 -22.01 -1.96 -19.40
CA ALA A 64 -23.44 -1.96 -19.12
C ALA A 64 -24.13 -0.71 -19.70
N MET A 65 -23.50 0.47 -19.60
CA MET A 65 -23.99 1.72 -20.17
C MET A 65 -24.06 1.67 -21.70
N ALA A 66 -23.06 1.05 -22.35
CA ALA A 66 -23.06 0.86 -23.80
C ALA A 66 -24.18 -0.08 -24.27
N ARG A 67 -24.48 -1.14 -23.51
CA ARG A 67 -25.54 -2.10 -23.83
C ARG A 67 -26.94 -1.59 -23.50
N GLN A 68 -27.07 -0.72 -22.50
CA GLN A 68 -28.35 -0.16 -22.09
C GLN A 68 -28.26 1.36 -21.85
N PRO A 69 -28.28 2.17 -22.92
CA PRO A 69 -28.17 3.63 -22.81
C PRO A 69 -29.30 4.27 -21.99
N GLY A 70 -30.50 3.69 -22.01
CA GLY A 70 -31.66 4.19 -21.25
C GLY A 70 -31.51 4.05 -19.73
N ALA A 71 -30.52 3.30 -19.24
CA ALA A 71 -30.29 3.07 -17.80
C ALA A 71 -29.01 3.74 -17.27
N ILE A 72 -28.34 4.58 -18.07
CA ILE A 72 -27.03 5.19 -17.73
C ILE A 72 -27.03 5.83 -16.34
N ALA A 73 -28.01 6.69 -16.03
CA ALA A 73 -28.05 7.40 -14.76
C ALA A 73 -28.11 6.45 -13.55
N ARG A 74 -28.88 5.36 -13.67
CA ARG A 74 -29.01 4.35 -12.61
C ARG A 74 -27.74 3.51 -12.47
N ILE A 75 -27.09 3.16 -13.59
CA ILE A 75 -25.80 2.44 -13.61
C ILE A 75 -24.71 3.30 -12.99
N GLN A 76 -24.60 4.58 -13.36
CA GLN A 76 -23.64 5.51 -12.79
C GLN A 76 -23.83 5.68 -11.28
N THR A 77 -25.08 5.79 -10.81
CA THR A 77 -25.38 5.90 -9.38
C THR A 77 -24.92 4.65 -8.62
N ALA A 78 -25.25 3.46 -9.14
CA ALA A 78 -24.80 2.20 -8.52
C ALA A 78 -23.27 2.04 -8.54
N MET A 79 -22.63 2.43 -9.65
CA MET A 79 -21.17 2.44 -9.78
C MET A 79 -20.53 3.37 -8.75
N LEU A 80 -20.98 4.62 -8.65
CA LEU A 80 -20.42 5.61 -7.72
C LEU A 80 -20.58 5.17 -6.25
N LEU A 81 -21.72 4.59 -5.88
CA LEU A 81 -21.92 4.02 -4.55
C LEU A 81 -20.93 2.87 -4.29
N GLY A 82 -20.77 1.94 -5.25
CA GLY A 82 -19.80 0.86 -5.16
C GLY A 82 -18.36 1.35 -5.02
N LEU A 83 -17.96 2.34 -5.84
CA LEU A 83 -16.64 2.95 -5.79
C LEU A 83 -16.40 3.68 -4.46
N ALA A 84 -17.41 4.37 -3.92
CA ALA A 84 -17.30 5.04 -2.62
C ALA A 84 -17.09 4.04 -1.47
N PHE A 85 -17.77 2.90 -1.49
CA PHE A 85 -17.54 1.83 -0.51
C PHE A 85 -16.14 1.22 -0.64
N ILE A 86 -15.69 0.91 -1.85
CA ILE A 86 -14.31 0.42 -2.07
C ILE A 86 -13.31 1.46 -1.53
N GLU A 87 -13.52 2.74 -1.81
CA GLU A 87 -12.55 3.75 -1.45
C GLU A 87 -12.52 4.09 0.04
N SER A 88 -13.65 3.91 0.74
CA SER A 88 -13.68 4.05 2.20
C SER A 88 -12.69 3.12 2.90
N LEU A 89 -12.44 1.92 2.35
CA LEU A 89 -11.46 0.97 2.91
C LEU A 89 -10.03 1.52 2.78
N THR A 90 -9.68 2.08 1.61
CA THR A 90 -8.40 2.74 1.40
C THR A 90 -8.21 3.93 2.34
N LEU A 91 -9.26 4.73 2.54
CA LEU A 91 -9.21 5.88 3.43
C LEU A 91 -9.02 5.48 4.91
N PHE A 92 -9.58 4.36 5.37
CA PHE A 92 -9.31 3.88 6.71
C PHE A 92 -7.83 3.52 6.90
N VAL A 93 -7.22 2.84 5.92
CA VAL A 93 -5.79 2.51 5.97
C VAL A 93 -4.93 3.77 5.86
N PHE A 94 -5.33 4.73 5.02
CA PHE A 94 -4.66 6.04 4.93
C PHE A 94 -4.65 6.78 6.27
N VAL A 95 -5.79 6.83 6.96
CA VAL A 95 -5.89 7.48 8.28
C VAL A 95 -4.97 6.80 9.28
N ILE A 96 -4.94 5.46 9.31
CA ILE A 96 -4.01 4.71 10.17
C ILE A 96 -2.55 5.04 9.82
N ALA A 97 -2.19 5.08 8.54
CA ALA A 97 -0.85 5.43 8.10
C ALA A 97 -0.46 6.86 8.53
N VAL A 98 -1.36 7.84 8.40
CA VAL A 98 -1.14 9.21 8.88
C VAL A 98 -0.95 9.25 10.39
N ILE A 99 -1.77 8.52 11.15
CA ILE A 99 -1.61 8.43 12.61
C ILE A 99 -0.23 7.87 12.96
N LEU A 100 0.18 6.76 12.35
CA LEU A 100 1.49 6.15 12.60
C LEU A 100 2.68 7.06 12.29
N LEU A 101 2.54 7.93 11.27
CA LEU A 101 3.62 8.80 10.82
C LEU A 101 3.70 10.13 11.58
N PHE A 102 2.55 10.66 12.02
CA PHE A 102 2.46 12.05 12.51
C PHE A 102 2.00 12.18 13.96
N VAL A 103 1.44 11.12 14.57
CA VAL A 103 1.18 11.15 16.01
C VAL A 103 2.49 10.98 16.77
N LYS A 104 2.75 11.94 17.66
CA LYS A 104 3.95 11.96 18.50
C LYS A 104 3.95 10.75 19.42
N SER A 105 4.95 9.88 19.25
CA SER A 105 5.36 8.87 20.24
C SER A 105 6.15 9.50 21.37
#